data_AF-A0A7V4AZK0-F1
#
_entry.id   AF-A0A7V4AZK0-F1
#
_cell.length_a   1.000
_cell.length_b   1.000
_cell.length_c   1.000
_cell.angle_alpha   90.00
_cell.angle_beta   90.00
_cell.angle_gamma   90.00
#
_symmetry.space_group_name_H-M   'P 1'
#
loop_
_entity.id
_entity.type
_entity.pdbx_description
1 polymer ?
#
loop_
_entity_poly.entity_id
_entity_poly.type
_entity_poly.pdbx_seq_one_letter_code
_entity_poly.pdbx_strand_id
1 'polypeptide(L)'
;GHLVVFAGDAVQGAPADAARQAAALAASLTRGGGAAGVADVRLVNRADQALAGFLLEEPGPAALSSYAGWNTAGNAFGTAAAHLLMAGILRLDAERGADIRARAAAHAAFLLQRFADDYLYMAAIRPPLETELRVRGASPFNIPGNLYPEIRARLAKDVETRTRTLFAQYFESASLNLGPDAPAFVLSGFSMNTLVPWFRLFEIDPAVSVTLSSAPGPDTGLPPRVRVFAP
;
A
#
# COMPACT_ATOMS: atom_id res chain seq x y z
N GLY A 1 17.24 1.20 6.59
CA GLY A 1 15.80 1.00 6.77
C GLY A 1 15.57 -0.20 7.65
N HIS A 2 14.41 -0.27 8.29
CA HIS A 2 14.03 -1.37 9.19
C HIS A 2 12.87 -2.15 8.56
N LEU A 3 12.92 -3.47 8.58
CA LEU A 3 11.82 -4.32 8.12
C LEU A 3 11.17 -4.98 9.34
N VAL A 4 9.90 -4.66 9.59
CA VAL A 4 9.08 -5.33 10.59
C VAL A 4 8.49 -6.58 9.95
N VAL A 5 8.77 -7.75 10.52
CA VAL A 5 8.22 -9.03 10.04
C VAL A 5 7.12 -9.46 11.00
N PHE A 6 5.88 -9.46 10.51
CA PHE A 6 4.72 -9.91 11.27
C PHE A 6 4.37 -11.35 10.90
N ALA A 7 4.76 -12.29 11.77
CA ALA A 7 4.40 -13.70 11.62
C ALA A 7 3.13 -14.08 12.41
N GLY A 8 2.69 -13.22 13.33
CA GLY A 8 1.72 -13.59 14.37
C GLY A 8 2.22 -14.70 15.28
N ASP A 9 1.58 -14.87 16.44
CA ASP A 9 1.82 -16.07 17.25
C ASP A 9 0.98 -17.22 16.70
N ALA A 10 1.62 -18.35 16.39
CA ALA A 10 0.91 -19.54 15.92
C ALA A 10 0.11 -20.23 17.05
N VAL A 11 0.38 -19.90 18.33
CA VAL A 11 -0.11 -20.68 19.47
C VAL A 11 -0.75 -19.86 20.60
N GLN A 12 -0.33 -18.64 20.95
CA GLN A 12 -0.98 -17.88 22.05
C GLN A 12 -0.89 -16.35 21.90
N GLY A 13 -2.03 -15.67 22.07
CA GLY A 13 -2.20 -14.21 21.94
C GLY A 13 -3.37 -13.88 21.01
N ALA A 14 -4.18 -12.87 21.33
CA ALA A 14 -5.19 -12.41 20.38
C ALA A 14 -4.44 -11.84 19.17
N PRO A 15 -4.64 -12.34 17.93
CA PRO A 15 -3.92 -11.87 16.74
C PRO A 15 -3.91 -10.34 16.56
N ALA A 16 -4.94 -9.67 17.09
CA ALA A 16 -5.05 -8.23 17.13
C ALA A 16 -3.97 -7.52 17.98
N ASP A 17 -3.55 -8.08 19.11
CA ASP A 17 -2.53 -7.45 19.97
C ASP A 17 -1.16 -7.49 19.31
N ALA A 18 -0.79 -8.63 18.73
CA ALA A 18 0.45 -8.78 17.98
C ALA A 18 0.46 -7.88 16.72
N ALA A 19 -0.67 -7.80 16.02
CA ALA A 19 -0.83 -6.90 14.88
C ALA A 19 -0.68 -5.42 15.29
N ARG A 20 -1.30 -5.02 16.42
CA ARG A 20 -1.17 -3.67 16.98
C ARG A 20 0.27 -3.35 17.36
N GLN A 21 0.99 -4.30 17.98
CA GLN A 21 2.40 -4.12 18.34
C GLN A 21 3.29 -3.96 17.11
N ALA A 22 3.07 -4.76 16.06
CA ALA A 22 3.80 -4.64 14.81
C ALA A 22 3.56 -3.28 14.12
N ALA A 23 2.30 -2.82 14.06
CA ALA A 23 1.97 -1.50 13.54
C ALA A 23 2.58 -0.36 14.38
N ALA A 24 2.51 -0.46 15.72
CA ALA A 24 3.13 0.52 16.63
C ALA A 24 4.66 0.58 16.47
N LEU A 25 5.32 -0.57 16.26
CA LEU A 25 6.75 -0.63 15.97
C LEU A 25 7.06 0.07 14.64
N ALA A 26 6.31 -0.25 13.58
CA ALA A 26 6.45 0.43 12.29
C ALA A 26 6.27 1.95 12.45
N ALA A 27 5.27 2.38 13.21
CA ALA A 27 5.01 3.80 13.46
C ALA A 27 6.12 4.49 14.25
N SER A 28 6.71 3.81 15.24
CA SER A 28 7.86 4.34 15.96
C SER A 28 9.07 4.53 15.04
N LEU A 29 9.29 3.60 14.10
CA LEU A 29 10.41 3.66 13.17
C LEU A 29 10.23 4.77 12.13
N THR A 30 9.02 4.98 11.61
CA THR A 30 8.73 6.06 10.65
C THR A 30 8.74 7.45 11.29
N ARG A 31 8.25 7.60 12.54
CA ARG A 31 8.35 8.88 13.29
C ARG A 31 9.79 9.33 13.52
N GLY A 32 10.72 8.38 13.63
CA GLY A 32 12.15 8.69 13.68
C GLY A 32 12.75 9.20 12.37
N GLY A 33 11.94 9.37 11.31
CA GLY A 33 12.39 9.73 9.96
C GLY A 33 12.99 8.54 9.19
N GLY A 34 12.97 7.35 9.78
CA GLY A 34 13.55 6.15 9.19
C GLY A 34 12.69 5.56 8.07
N ALA A 35 13.34 4.98 7.06
CA ALA A 35 12.67 4.09 6.12
C ALA A 35 12.24 2.82 6.87
N ALA A 36 10.95 2.53 6.89
CA ALA A 36 10.39 1.35 7.54
C ALA A 36 9.49 0.57 6.58
N GLY A 37 9.70 -0.74 6.50
CA GLY A 37 8.87 -1.65 5.73
C GLY A 37 8.14 -2.64 6.64
N VAL A 38 7.05 -3.22 6.14
CA VAL A 38 6.34 -4.32 6.82
C VAL A 38 6.19 -5.52 5.91
N ALA A 39 6.63 -6.68 6.38
CA ALA A 39 6.35 -7.97 5.77
C ALA A 39 5.31 -8.70 6.62
N ASP A 40 4.09 -8.84 6.11
CA ASP A 40 3.05 -9.67 6.69
C ASP A 40 3.20 -11.10 6.18
N VAL A 41 3.68 -11.98 7.06
CA VAL A 41 3.96 -13.39 6.74
C VAL A 41 3.05 -14.35 7.49
N ARG A 42 2.05 -13.83 8.22
CA ARG A 42 1.18 -14.65 9.08
C ARG A 42 0.27 -15.55 8.29
N LEU A 43 -0.32 -15.02 7.21
CA LEU A 43 -1.33 -15.72 6.42
C LEU A 43 -0.79 -16.02 5.02
N VAL A 44 -1.10 -17.21 4.53
CA VAL A 44 -0.80 -17.60 3.16
C VAL A 44 -1.89 -17.04 2.25
N ASN A 45 -1.48 -16.50 1.09
CA ASN A 45 -2.35 -15.99 0.03
C ASN A 45 -3.31 -14.87 0.46
N ARG A 46 -2.97 -14.04 1.45
CA ARG A 46 -3.70 -12.80 1.81
C ARG A 46 -2.98 -12.07 2.94
N ALA A 47 -3.15 -10.75 2.98
CA ALA A 47 -2.80 -10.00 4.18
C ALA A 47 -3.71 -10.32 5.37
N ASP A 48 -3.20 -10.07 6.56
CA ASP A 48 -3.92 -9.95 7.80
C ASP A 48 -4.68 -8.61 7.85
N GLN A 49 -6.00 -8.68 7.96
CA GLN A 49 -6.85 -7.49 7.99
C GLN A 49 -6.66 -6.64 9.25
N ALA A 50 -6.32 -7.23 10.39
CA ALA A 50 -6.10 -6.49 11.63
C ALA A 50 -4.79 -5.69 11.55
N LEU A 51 -3.71 -6.32 11.07
CA LEU A 51 -2.45 -5.61 10.83
C LEU A 51 -2.64 -4.49 9.82
N ALA A 52 -3.26 -4.78 8.67
CA ALA A 52 -3.51 -3.76 7.66
C ALA A 52 -4.34 -2.60 8.24
N GLY A 53 -5.41 -2.91 8.99
CA GLY A 53 -6.22 -1.91 9.70
C GLY A 53 -5.40 -1.01 10.63
N PHE A 54 -4.55 -1.60 11.49
CA PHE A 54 -3.70 -0.80 12.37
C PHE A 54 -2.65 0.02 11.62
N LEU A 55 -2.06 -0.49 10.53
CA LEU A 55 -1.13 0.28 9.69
C LEU A 55 -1.81 1.45 8.98
N LEU A 56 -3.10 1.32 8.63
CA LEU A 56 -3.89 2.42 8.09
C LEU A 56 -4.14 3.51 9.13
N GLU A 57 -4.44 3.13 10.36
CA GLU A 57 -4.61 4.08 11.48
C GLU A 57 -3.28 4.77 11.82
N GLU A 58 -2.21 4.00 12.00
CA GLU A 58 -0.89 4.49 12.38
C GLU A 58 0.21 3.50 11.94
N PRO A 59 1.23 3.92 11.17
CA PRO A 59 1.59 5.30 10.82
C PRO A 59 0.85 5.90 9.62
N GLY A 60 -0.09 5.16 9.02
CA GLY A 60 -0.61 5.44 7.70
C GLY A 60 0.25 4.78 6.62
N PRO A 61 -0.35 4.26 5.54
CA PRO A 61 0.34 3.43 4.55
C PRO A 61 1.42 4.19 3.78
N ALA A 62 1.23 5.48 3.47
CA ALA A 62 2.21 6.29 2.75
C ALA A 62 3.47 6.61 3.57
N ALA A 63 3.40 6.48 4.90
CA ALA A 63 4.55 6.64 5.79
C ALA A 63 5.47 5.42 5.76
N LEU A 64 5.03 4.28 5.24
CA LEU A 64 5.88 3.11 5.03
C LEU A 64 6.69 3.26 3.75
N SER A 65 7.90 2.71 3.74
CA SER A 65 8.74 2.56 2.54
C SER A 65 8.49 1.24 1.80
N SER A 66 7.85 0.27 2.44
CA SER A 66 7.38 -0.96 1.80
C SER A 66 6.31 -1.68 2.59
N TYR A 67 5.51 -2.48 1.90
CA TYR A 67 4.52 -3.38 2.48
C TYR A 67 4.33 -4.59 1.56
N ALA A 68 4.20 -5.80 2.09
CA ALA A 68 3.71 -6.95 1.35
C ALA A 68 3.12 -8.00 2.30
N GLY A 69 2.05 -8.66 1.88
CA GLY A 69 1.32 -9.66 2.66
C GLY A 69 0.71 -10.80 1.84
N TRP A 70 1.07 -10.94 0.56
CA TRP A 70 0.44 -11.92 -0.32
C TRP A 70 1.33 -13.13 -0.68
N ASN A 71 0.66 -14.20 -1.14
CA ASN A 71 1.22 -15.45 -1.65
C ASN A 71 1.80 -16.39 -0.56
N THR A 72 3.10 -16.33 -0.29
CA THR A 72 3.76 -17.15 0.74
C THR A 72 4.61 -16.26 1.65
N ALA A 73 4.99 -16.76 2.83
CA ALA A 73 5.88 -16.03 3.74
C ALA A 73 7.17 -15.55 3.05
N GLY A 74 7.78 -16.40 2.19
CA GLY A 74 8.97 -16.05 1.43
C GLY A 74 8.71 -14.96 0.39
N ASN A 75 7.57 -15.00 -0.31
CA ASN A 75 7.19 -13.96 -1.27
C ASN A 75 6.93 -12.62 -0.57
N ALA A 76 6.12 -12.61 0.49
CA ALA A 76 5.82 -11.39 1.24
C ALA A 76 7.09 -10.76 1.82
N PHE A 77 7.94 -11.56 2.48
CA PHE A 77 9.22 -11.09 2.99
C PHE A 77 10.13 -10.55 1.88
N GLY A 78 10.33 -11.32 0.80
CA GLY A 78 11.21 -10.95 -0.30
C GLY A 78 10.76 -9.67 -1.00
N THR A 79 9.47 -9.53 -1.26
CA THR A 79 8.89 -8.32 -1.87
C THR A 79 9.05 -7.10 -0.98
N ALA A 80 8.68 -7.20 0.31
CA ALA A 80 8.80 -6.08 1.24
C ALA A 80 10.27 -5.68 1.45
N ALA A 81 11.19 -6.64 1.53
CA ALA A 81 12.61 -6.40 1.67
C ALA A 81 13.21 -5.73 0.42
N ALA A 82 12.93 -6.27 -0.78
CA ALA A 82 13.41 -5.69 -2.03
C ALA A 82 12.89 -4.26 -2.24
N HIS A 83 11.61 -4.03 -1.96
CA HIS A 83 11.00 -2.71 -2.07
C HIS A 83 11.59 -1.71 -1.07
N LEU A 84 11.88 -2.13 0.16
CA LEU A 84 12.58 -1.32 1.16
C LEU A 84 14.02 -0.99 0.74
N LEU A 85 14.74 -1.96 0.17
CA LEU A 85 16.09 -1.74 -0.38
C LEU A 85 16.06 -0.71 -1.51
N MET A 86 15.03 -0.74 -2.36
CA MET A 86 14.86 0.26 -3.42
C MET A 86 14.67 1.67 -2.89
N ALA A 87 13.98 1.87 -1.75
CA ALA A 87 13.94 3.20 -1.11
C ALA A 87 15.35 3.71 -0.78
N GLY A 88 16.20 2.84 -0.22
CA GLY A 88 17.59 3.17 0.08
C GLY A 88 18.43 3.47 -1.17
N ILE A 89 18.24 2.72 -2.26
CA ILE A 89 18.91 2.97 -3.54
C ILE A 89 18.49 4.32 -4.11
N LEU A 90 17.20 4.65 -4.11
CA LEU A 90 16.70 5.93 -4.59
C LEU A 90 17.28 7.10 -3.78
N ARG A 91 17.34 6.95 -2.46
CA ARG A 91 17.97 7.94 -1.59
C ARG A 91 19.44 8.18 -1.94
N LEU A 92 20.23 7.12 -2.06
CA LEU A 92 21.66 7.22 -2.41
C LEU A 92 21.87 7.83 -3.80
N ASP A 93 21.02 7.50 -4.77
CA ASP A 93 21.10 8.08 -6.11
C ASP A 93 20.75 9.57 -6.10
N ALA A 94 19.76 9.99 -5.30
CA ALA A 94 19.44 11.40 -5.12
C ALA A 94 20.57 12.17 -4.43
N GLU A 95 21.20 11.59 -3.40
CA GLU A 95 22.39 12.16 -2.75
C GLU A 95 23.54 12.38 -3.76
N ARG A 96 23.63 11.54 -4.80
CA ARG A 96 24.59 11.67 -5.91
C ARG A 96 24.13 12.64 -7.01
N GLY A 97 23.00 13.30 -6.83
CA GLY A 97 22.45 14.27 -7.78
C GLY A 97 21.67 13.67 -8.96
N ALA A 98 21.30 12.39 -8.91
CA ALA A 98 20.46 11.80 -9.96
C ALA A 98 19.00 12.28 -9.84
N ASP A 99 18.34 12.49 -10.98
CA ASP A 99 16.88 12.63 -10.98
C ASP A 99 16.22 11.27 -10.72
N ILE A 100 15.56 11.18 -9.57
CA ILE A 100 14.86 9.97 -9.12
C ILE A 100 13.34 10.08 -9.26
N ARG A 101 12.78 11.19 -9.74
CA ARG A 101 11.33 11.46 -9.67
C ARG A 101 10.48 10.34 -10.27
N ALA A 102 10.81 9.89 -11.48
CA ALA A 102 10.06 8.82 -12.14
C ALA A 102 10.14 7.49 -11.36
N ARG A 103 11.31 7.18 -10.79
CA ARG A 103 11.51 5.96 -9.99
C ARG A 103 10.87 6.05 -8.61
N ALA A 104 10.83 7.25 -8.01
CA ALA A 104 10.09 7.53 -6.78
C ALA A 104 8.57 7.40 -7.00
N ALA A 105 8.07 7.86 -8.15
CA ALA A 105 6.66 7.68 -8.53
C ALA A 105 6.32 6.20 -8.69
N ALA A 106 7.18 5.42 -9.37
CA ALA A 106 7.03 3.97 -9.48
C ALA A 106 7.08 3.27 -8.11
N HIS A 107 7.97 3.71 -7.22
CA HIS A 107 8.06 3.20 -5.84
C HIS A 107 6.76 3.44 -5.06
N ALA A 108 6.18 4.64 -5.16
CA ALA A 108 4.90 4.98 -4.53
C ALA A 108 3.73 4.20 -5.15
N ALA A 109 3.71 4.07 -6.47
CA ALA A 109 2.70 3.28 -7.19
C ALA A 109 2.75 1.81 -6.78
N PHE A 110 3.94 1.24 -6.62
CA PHE A 110 4.10 -0.13 -6.16
C PHE A 110 3.62 -0.31 -4.71
N LEU A 111 3.89 0.64 -3.81
CA LEU A 111 3.36 0.62 -2.45
C LEU A 111 1.83 0.61 -2.42
N LEU A 112 1.20 1.53 -3.18
CA LEU A 112 -0.26 1.59 -3.31
C LEU A 112 -0.82 0.28 -3.88
N GLN A 113 -0.15 -0.29 -4.89
CA GLN A 113 -0.51 -1.58 -5.47
C GLN A 113 -0.48 -2.70 -4.43
N ARG A 114 0.50 -2.74 -3.52
CA ARG A 114 0.55 -3.78 -2.47
C ARG A 114 -0.64 -3.70 -1.52
N PHE A 115 -1.08 -2.49 -1.15
CA PHE A 115 -2.31 -2.34 -0.36
C PHE A 115 -3.57 -2.68 -1.17
N ALA A 116 -3.61 -2.33 -2.45
CA ALA A 116 -4.74 -2.65 -3.33
C ALA A 116 -4.90 -4.16 -3.56
N ASP A 117 -3.79 -4.86 -3.78
CA ASP A 117 -3.78 -6.29 -4.09
C ASP A 117 -3.81 -7.13 -2.80
N ASP A 118 -2.76 -7.05 -1.99
CA ASP A 118 -2.55 -7.94 -0.84
C ASP A 118 -3.62 -7.75 0.26
N TYR A 119 -4.06 -6.50 0.48
CA TYR A 119 -5.07 -6.15 1.49
C TYR A 119 -6.49 -6.01 0.89
N LEU A 120 -6.74 -4.99 0.06
CA LEU A 120 -8.10 -4.71 -0.38
C LEU A 120 -8.68 -5.87 -1.19
N TYR A 121 -7.96 -6.36 -2.20
CA TYR A 121 -8.44 -7.47 -3.01
C TYR A 121 -8.39 -8.79 -2.24
N MET A 122 -7.19 -9.24 -1.90
CA MET A 122 -6.94 -10.60 -1.43
C MET A 122 -7.52 -10.87 -0.04
N ALA A 123 -7.44 -9.90 0.87
CA ALA A 123 -7.95 -10.08 2.23
C ALA A 123 -9.43 -9.70 2.36
N ALA A 124 -9.91 -8.65 1.68
CA ALA A 124 -11.24 -8.10 1.92
C ALA A 124 -12.29 -8.38 0.82
N ILE A 125 -11.96 -8.19 -0.47
CA ILE A 125 -12.93 -8.33 -1.59
C ILE A 125 -13.09 -9.78 -2.02
N ARG A 126 -12.00 -10.54 -2.09
CA ARG A 126 -11.99 -11.91 -2.61
C ARG A 126 -12.85 -12.88 -1.78
N PRO A 127 -12.75 -12.95 -0.44
CA PRO A 127 -13.49 -13.95 0.33
C PRO A 127 -15.02 -13.94 0.16
N PRO A 128 -15.72 -12.78 0.22
CA PRO A 128 -17.16 -12.76 -0.04
C PRO A 128 -17.50 -13.11 -1.49
N LEU A 129 -16.68 -12.67 -2.46
CA LEU A 129 -16.87 -13.01 -3.88
C LEU A 129 -16.72 -14.51 -4.15
N GLU A 130 -15.73 -15.17 -3.53
CA GLU A 130 -15.62 -16.63 -3.62
C GLU A 130 -16.83 -17.34 -3.01
N THR A 131 -17.35 -16.82 -1.88
CA THR A 131 -18.54 -17.37 -1.23
C THR A 131 -19.75 -17.28 -2.14
N GLU A 132 -19.97 -16.13 -2.78
CA GLU A 132 -21.03 -15.95 -3.77
C GLU A 132 -20.90 -16.91 -4.94
N LEU A 133 -19.71 -17.06 -5.53
CA LEU A 133 -19.48 -17.98 -6.63
C LEU A 133 -19.86 -19.41 -6.24
N ARG A 134 -19.46 -19.86 -5.05
CA ARG A 134 -19.80 -21.19 -4.54
C ARG A 134 -21.31 -21.36 -4.37
N VAL A 135 -22.01 -20.35 -3.85
CA VAL A 135 -23.48 -20.35 -3.74
C VAL A 135 -24.16 -20.45 -5.12
N ARG A 136 -23.56 -19.84 -6.14
CA ARG A 136 -24.01 -19.93 -7.55
C ARG A 136 -23.59 -21.25 -8.24
N GLY A 137 -22.99 -22.20 -7.52
CA GLY A 137 -22.50 -23.45 -8.09
C GLY A 137 -21.25 -23.31 -8.96
N ALA A 138 -20.55 -22.18 -8.90
CA ALA A 138 -19.35 -21.90 -9.66
C ALA A 138 -18.08 -22.04 -8.80
N SER A 139 -16.99 -22.48 -9.44
CA SER A 139 -15.68 -22.54 -8.79
C SER A 139 -14.96 -21.19 -8.88
N PRO A 140 -14.39 -20.67 -7.79
CA PRO A 140 -13.55 -19.47 -7.84
C PRO A 140 -12.21 -19.72 -8.57
N PHE A 141 -11.87 -20.98 -8.81
CA PHE A 141 -10.66 -21.40 -9.56
C PHE A 141 -10.93 -21.62 -11.05
N ASN A 142 -12.20 -21.62 -11.46
CA ASN A 142 -12.62 -21.75 -12.85
C ASN A 142 -14.03 -21.15 -13.01
N ILE A 143 -14.09 -19.83 -13.13
CA ILE A 143 -15.32 -19.06 -13.29
C ILE A 143 -15.92 -19.38 -14.66
N PRO A 144 -17.17 -19.87 -14.72
CA PRO A 144 -17.85 -20.15 -15.98
C PRO A 144 -17.88 -18.93 -16.91
N GLY A 145 -17.70 -19.14 -18.21
CA GLY A 145 -17.60 -18.05 -19.20
C GLY A 145 -18.83 -17.14 -19.28
N ASN A 146 -20.01 -17.63 -18.92
CA ASN A 146 -21.22 -16.82 -18.81
C ASN A 146 -21.24 -15.90 -17.56
N LEU A 147 -20.54 -16.28 -16.49
CA LEU A 147 -20.42 -15.47 -15.27
C LEU A 147 -19.21 -14.54 -15.31
N TYR A 148 -18.16 -14.92 -16.05
CA TYR A 148 -16.88 -14.24 -16.02
C TYR A 148 -16.94 -12.73 -16.36
N PRO A 149 -17.65 -12.26 -17.40
CA PRO A 149 -17.73 -10.83 -17.71
C PRO A 149 -18.32 -10.00 -16.57
N GLU A 150 -19.39 -10.49 -15.93
CA GLU A 150 -20.05 -9.86 -14.78
C GLU A 150 -19.08 -9.77 -13.60
N ILE A 151 -18.47 -10.90 -13.23
CA ILE A 151 -17.57 -11.00 -12.08
C ILE A 151 -16.33 -10.13 -12.28
N ARG A 152 -15.73 -10.15 -13.49
CA ARG A 152 -14.58 -9.32 -13.84
C ARG A 152 -14.91 -7.83 -13.71
N ALA A 153 -16.02 -7.38 -14.30
CA ALA A 153 -16.41 -5.97 -14.28
C ALA A 153 -16.68 -5.48 -12.84
N ARG A 154 -17.37 -6.30 -12.04
CA ARG A 154 -17.66 -5.98 -10.64
C ARG A 154 -16.38 -5.92 -9.80
N LEU A 155 -15.51 -6.92 -9.94
CA LEU A 155 -14.24 -6.97 -9.22
C LEU A 155 -13.36 -5.76 -9.55
N ALA A 156 -13.17 -5.45 -10.84
CA ALA A 156 -12.39 -4.27 -11.25
C ALA A 156 -12.95 -2.98 -10.65
N LYS A 157 -14.26 -2.77 -10.74
CA LYS A 157 -14.94 -1.60 -10.16
C LYS A 157 -14.74 -1.51 -8.65
N ASP A 158 -14.91 -2.62 -7.93
CA ASP A 158 -14.80 -2.65 -6.46
C ASP A 158 -13.36 -2.34 -6.00
N VAL A 159 -12.36 -2.95 -6.64
CA VAL A 159 -10.95 -2.68 -6.34
C VAL A 159 -10.62 -1.22 -6.64
N GLU A 160 -10.93 -0.71 -7.83
CA GLU A 160 -10.61 0.68 -8.21
C GLU A 160 -11.30 1.71 -7.30
N THR A 161 -12.55 1.45 -6.91
CA THR A 161 -13.29 2.36 -6.01
C THR A 161 -12.66 2.39 -4.62
N ARG A 162 -12.31 1.22 -4.08
CA ARG A 162 -11.68 1.13 -2.75
C ARG A 162 -10.25 1.66 -2.76
N THR A 163 -9.48 1.42 -3.81
CA THR A 163 -8.13 1.99 -3.97
C THR A 163 -8.19 3.52 -4.11
N ARG A 164 -9.20 4.07 -4.80
CA ARG A 164 -9.41 5.53 -4.85
C ARG A 164 -9.70 6.12 -3.48
N THR A 165 -10.52 5.45 -2.69
CA THR A 165 -10.83 5.85 -1.31
C THR A 165 -9.58 5.78 -0.44
N LEU A 166 -8.82 4.68 -0.53
CA LEU A 166 -7.56 4.50 0.18
C LEU A 166 -6.55 5.60 -0.19
N PHE A 167 -6.43 5.93 -1.47
CA PHE A 167 -5.53 6.98 -1.92
C PHE A 167 -5.92 8.34 -1.34
N ALA A 168 -7.18 8.75 -1.50
CA ALA A 168 -7.66 10.03 -1.00
C ALA A 168 -7.52 10.18 0.52
N GLN A 169 -7.67 9.08 1.27
CA GLN A 169 -7.57 9.10 2.73
C GLN A 169 -6.13 9.12 3.25
N TYR A 170 -5.22 8.41 2.58
CA TYR A 170 -3.94 8.07 3.19
C TYR A 170 -2.70 8.38 2.36
N PHE A 171 -2.86 8.58 1.05
CA PHE A 171 -1.75 8.87 0.15
C PHE A 171 -1.81 10.29 -0.38
N GLU A 172 -2.99 10.83 -0.66
CA GLU A 172 -3.14 12.19 -1.17
C GLU A 172 -2.53 13.21 -0.20
N SER A 173 -1.65 14.07 -0.71
CA SER A 173 -0.86 15.04 0.05
C SER A 173 0.12 14.45 1.08
N ALA A 174 0.24 13.13 1.19
CA ALA A 174 1.24 12.50 2.04
C ALA A 174 2.65 12.67 1.46
N SER A 175 3.65 12.69 2.33
CA SER A 175 5.06 12.66 1.92
C SER A 175 5.51 11.22 1.72
N LEU A 176 6.16 10.96 0.58
CA LEU A 176 6.74 9.64 0.30
C LEU A 176 7.94 9.39 1.23
N ASN A 177 7.90 8.29 2.00
CA ASN A 177 9.01 7.90 2.86
C ASN A 177 10.08 7.10 2.07
N LEU A 178 11.16 7.75 1.67
CA LEU A 178 12.36 7.11 1.11
C LEU A 178 13.51 6.99 2.14
N GLY A 179 13.25 7.30 3.41
CA GLY A 179 14.23 7.39 4.48
C GLY A 179 14.72 8.81 4.76
N PRO A 180 15.60 8.96 5.76
CA PRO A 180 16.08 10.27 6.22
C PRO A 180 16.88 10.97 5.11
N ASP A 181 16.80 12.30 5.05
CA ASP A 181 17.54 13.14 4.09
C ASP A 181 17.21 12.89 2.60
N ALA A 182 16.24 12.03 2.29
CA ALA A 182 15.77 11.85 0.92
C ALA A 182 14.97 13.09 0.45
N PRO A 183 14.94 13.37 -0.86
CA PRO A 183 14.10 14.44 -1.40
C PRO A 183 12.62 14.27 -1.02
N ALA A 184 11.99 15.36 -0.61
CA ALA A 184 10.58 15.36 -0.27
C ALA A 184 9.71 15.33 -1.54
N PHE A 185 9.01 14.21 -1.73
CA PHE A 185 7.97 14.08 -2.75
C PHE A 185 6.61 14.00 -2.09
N VAL A 186 5.67 14.81 -2.57
CA VAL A 186 4.28 14.78 -2.13
C VAL A 186 3.46 14.04 -3.17
N LEU A 187 2.66 13.07 -2.75
CA LEU A 187 1.77 12.35 -3.66
C LEU A 187 0.56 13.23 -3.97
N SER A 188 0.29 13.47 -5.25
CA SER A 188 -0.75 14.44 -5.68
C SER A 188 -1.84 13.84 -6.55
N GLY A 189 -1.69 12.59 -7.00
CA GLY A 189 -2.72 11.89 -7.75
C GLY A 189 -2.32 10.46 -8.07
N PHE A 190 -3.28 9.68 -8.55
CA PHE A 190 -3.03 8.34 -9.07
C PHE A 190 -4.00 8.01 -10.22
N SER A 191 -3.62 7.02 -11.02
CA SER A 191 -4.53 6.33 -11.93
C SER A 191 -4.40 4.83 -11.74
N MET A 192 -5.49 4.11 -12.02
CA MET A 192 -5.54 2.67 -11.90
C MET A 192 -6.42 2.08 -12.99
N ASN A 193 -5.97 0.98 -13.58
CA ASN A 193 -6.78 0.11 -14.43
C ASN A 193 -6.59 -1.33 -13.95
N THR A 194 -7.67 -1.97 -13.50
CA THR A 194 -7.59 -3.32 -12.95
C THR A 194 -7.92 -4.36 -14.00
N LEU A 195 -6.94 -5.20 -14.33
CA LEU A 195 -7.17 -6.40 -15.10
C LEU A 195 -7.44 -7.58 -14.18
N VAL A 196 -8.40 -8.42 -14.57
CA VAL A 196 -8.60 -9.74 -14.00
C VAL A 196 -8.18 -10.70 -15.12
N PRO A 197 -6.92 -11.17 -15.12
CA PRO A 197 -6.36 -11.83 -16.30
C PRO A 197 -6.82 -13.27 -16.46
N TRP A 198 -7.31 -13.88 -15.39
CA TRP A 198 -7.67 -15.28 -15.36
C TRP A 198 -9.17 -15.48 -15.15
N PHE A 199 -9.72 -16.58 -15.69
CA PHE A 199 -11.05 -17.10 -15.32
C PHE A 199 -11.07 -17.64 -13.87
N ARG A 200 -10.38 -16.99 -12.92
CA ARG A 200 -10.28 -17.36 -11.51
C ARG A 200 -9.93 -16.15 -10.67
N LEU A 201 -10.29 -16.19 -9.39
CA LEU A 201 -10.01 -15.13 -8.42
C LEU A 201 -8.60 -15.23 -7.81
N PHE A 202 -7.59 -15.61 -8.60
CA PHE A 202 -6.26 -15.86 -8.03
C PHE A 202 -5.49 -14.57 -7.72
N GLU A 203 -5.41 -13.67 -8.70
CA GLU A 203 -4.70 -12.40 -8.63
C GLU A 203 -5.44 -11.38 -9.50
N ILE A 204 -5.21 -10.10 -9.21
CA ILE A 204 -5.50 -9.00 -10.13
C ILE A 204 -4.18 -8.52 -10.75
N ASP A 205 -4.25 -7.89 -11.92
CA ASP A 205 -3.15 -7.11 -12.47
C ASP A 205 -3.55 -5.63 -12.45
N PRO A 206 -3.25 -4.93 -11.34
CA PRO A 206 -3.58 -3.52 -11.18
C PRO A 206 -2.47 -2.67 -11.82
N ALA A 207 -2.75 -2.11 -13.00
CA ALA A 207 -1.88 -1.11 -13.59
C ALA A 207 -2.06 0.22 -12.83
N VAL A 208 -1.18 0.47 -11.85
CA VAL A 208 -1.20 1.66 -10.99
C VAL A 208 -0.12 2.65 -11.43
N SER A 209 -0.47 3.93 -11.50
CA SER A 209 0.51 5.02 -11.60
C SER A 209 0.21 6.09 -10.57
N VAL A 210 1.25 6.76 -10.07
CA VAL A 210 1.16 7.84 -9.08
C VAL A 210 1.87 9.08 -9.63
N THR A 211 1.26 10.24 -9.40
CA THR A 211 1.86 11.54 -9.70
C THR A 211 2.45 12.13 -8.42
N LEU A 212 3.64 12.71 -8.54
CA LEU A 212 4.34 13.39 -7.46
C LEU A 212 4.41 14.89 -7.75
N SER A 213 4.05 15.73 -6.78
CA SER A 213 4.42 17.13 -6.73
C SER A 213 5.73 17.30 -5.95
N SER A 214 6.49 18.35 -6.25
CA SER A 214 7.54 18.81 -5.33
C SER A 214 6.90 19.26 -4.02
N ALA A 215 7.53 18.94 -2.88
CA ALA A 215 7.18 19.62 -1.65
C ALA A 215 7.32 21.15 -1.84
N PRO A 216 6.49 21.98 -1.18
CA PRO A 216 6.78 23.41 -1.12
C PRO A 216 8.22 23.57 -0.61
N GLY A 217 9.04 24.35 -1.32
CA GLY A 217 10.41 24.62 -0.90
C GLY A 217 10.44 25.20 0.52
N PRO A 218 11.61 25.20 1.20
CA PRO A 218 11.72 25.93 2.46
C PRO A 218 11.26 27.37 2.22
N ASP A 219 10.27 27.81 3.00
CA ASP A 219 9.72 29.16 2.94
C ASP A 219 10.87 30.16 3.09
N THR A 220 11.30 30.76 1.98
CA THR A 220 12.40 31.74 1.98
C THR A 220 11.96 33.13 2.43
N GLY A 221 10.76 33.29 3.01
CA GLY A 221 10.41 34.50 3.75
C GLY A 221 8.92 34.89 3.67
N LEU A 222 8.30 35.04 4.85
CA LEU A 222 7.07 35.82 5.06
C LEU A 222 7.21 37.28 4.59
N PRO A 223 6.12 38.06 4.35
CA PRO A 223 4.71 37.73 4.03
C PRO A 223 4.11 38.62 2.89
N PRO A 224 2.77 38.73 2.73
CA PRO A 224 2.17 39.96 3.24
C PRO A 224 0.98 39.72 4.17
N ARG A 225 0.96 40.50 5.25
CA ARG A 225 -0.20 40.68 6.12
C ARG A 225 -1.36 41.23 5.28
N VAL A 226 -2.46 40.50 5.20
CA VAL A 226 -3.74 41.09 4.86
C VAL A 226 -4.43 41.44 6.18
N ARG A 227 -4.44 42.75 6.50
CA ARG A 227 -5.42 43.29 7.43
C ARG A 227 -6.76 43.30 6.70
N VAL A 228 -7.77 42.64 7.25
CA VAL A 228 -9.15 43.08 7.07
C VAL A 228 -9.73 43.34 8.45
N PHE A 229 -10.13 44.59 8.64
CA PHE A 229 -10.93 45.06 9.76
C PHE A 229 -12.34 44.48 9.66
N ALA A 230 -12.86 43.95 10.75
CA ALA A 230 -14.30 43.87 10.96
C ALA A 230 -14.87 45.28 11.20
N PRO A 231 -16.14 45.49 10.84
CA PRO A 231 -17.17 45.50 11.88
C PRO A 231 -18.10 44.29 11.82
#